data_AF-A0A5N3RZY4-F1
#
_entry.id   AF-A0A5N3RZY4-F1
#
_cell.length_a   1.000
_cell.length_b   1.000
_cell.length_c   1.000
_cell.angle_alpha   90.00
_cell.angle_beta   90.00
_cell.angle_gamma   90.00
#
_symmetry.space_group_name_H-M   'P 1'
#
loop_
_entity.id
_entity.type
_entity.pdbx_description
1 polymer ?
#
loop_
_entity_poly.entity_id
_entity_poly.type
_entity_poly.pdbx_seq_one_letter_code
_entity_poly.pdbx_strand_id
1 'polypeptide(L)'
;MDEIYMLRALEISKQALPMCIPNPPVGCVLVKNDKIVAEGYTQAVGGNHAEVEALNAYQGSAEGVTAYVTLEPCSFVGRTPACARTLAQFGIKKVVVGMLDPDPRNNGRGIEILKQAGVDVVIGVCTEQVAAHLGPYLNQS
;
A
#
# COMPACT_ATOMS: atom_id res chain seq x y z
N MET A 1 -2.11 -17.58 3.62
CA MET A 1 -1.19 -16.76 4.42
C MET A 1 -1.34 -15.30 4.04
N ASP A 2 -1.25 -14.96 2.75
CA ASP A 2 -1.42 -13.59 2.23
C ASP A 2 -2.71 -12.91 2.70
N GLU A 3 -3.84 -13.63 2.76
CA GLU A 3 -5.11 -13.11 3.27
C GLU A 3 -5.02 -12.60 4.71
N ILE A 4 -4.26 -13.26 5.59
CA ILE A 4 -4.13 -12.85 7.00
C ILE A 4 -3.45 -11.49 7.09
N TYR A 5 -2.38 -11.29 6.32
CA TYR A 5 -1.65 -10.03 6.30
C TYR A 5 -2.42 -8.92 5.58
N MET A 6 -3.15 -9.25 4.51
CA MET A 6 -4.00 -8.28 3.83
C MET A 6 -5.18 -7.82 4.70
N LEU A 7 -5.83 -8.75 5.42
CA LEU A 7 -6.86 -8.39 6.40
C LEU A 7 -6.29 -7.56 7.55
N ARG A 8 -5.04 -7.79 7.95
CA ARG A 8 -4.37 -6.92 8.92
C ARG A 8 -4.08 -5.53 8.34
N ALA A 9 -3.62 -5.42 7.10
CA ALA A 9 -3.47 -4.13 6.42
C ALA A 9 -4.81 -3.38 6.35
N LEU A 10 -5.90 -4.09 6.08
CA LEU A 10 -7.26 -3.54 6.09
C LEU A 10 -7.72 -3.09 7.49
N GLU A 11 -7.32 -3.79 8.55
CA GLU A 11 -7.63 -3.36 9.91
C GLU A 11 -6.85 -2.09 10.28
N ILE A 12 -5.57 -2.03 9.91
CA ILE A 12 -4.72 -0.85 10.12
C ILE A 12 -5.24 0.36 9.32
N SER A 13 -5.75 0.15 8.11
CA SER A 13 -6.23 1.22 7.25
C SER A 13 -7.36 2.04 7.88
N LYS A 14 -8.20 1.42 8.72
CA LYS A 14 -9.31 2.08 9.42
C LYS A 14 -8.85 3.22 10.35
N GLN A 15 -7.60 3.17 10.83
CA GLN A 15 -7.03 4.21 11.71
C GLN A 15 -6.78 5.53 10.97
N ALA A 16 -6.74 5.53 9.64
CA ALA A 16 -6.60 6.73 8.84
C ALA A 16 -7.82 7.67 8.95
N LEU A 17 -8.99 7.12 9.29
CA LEU A 17 -10.24 7.88 9.35
C LEU A 17 -10.42 8.61 10.69
N PRO A 18 -11.05 9.80 10.68
CA PRO A 18 -11.48 10.57 9.50
C PRO A 18 -10.37 11.46 8.93
N MET A 19 -9.18 11.46 9.54
CA MET A 19 -8.13 12.46 9.31
C MET A 19 -7.56 12.45 7.88
N CYS A 20 -7.57 11.31 7.19
CA CYS A 20 -7.04 11.19 5.84
C CYS A 20 -7.92 11.82 4.75
N ILE A 21 -9.20 12.07 5.02
CA ILE A 21 -10.17 12.58 4.04
C ILE A 21 -9.67 13.92 3.46
N PRO A 22 -9.67 14.09 2.12
CA PRO A 22 -10.36 13.29 1.09
C PRO A 22 -9.56 12.12 0.51
N ASN A 23 -8.37 11.81 1.03
CA ASN A 23 -7.60 10.64 0.56
C ASN A 23 -8.23 9.33 1.06
N PRO A 24 -8.09 8.22 0.32
CA PRO A 24 -8.58 6.92 0.76
C PRO A 24 -7.83 6.41 2.01
N PRO A 25 -8.53 5.72 2.93
CA PRO A 25 -7.91 5.11 4.11
C PRO A 25 -7.19 3.83 3.70
N VAL A 26 -5.93 3.96 3.25
CA VAL A 26 -5.08 2.85 2.83
C VAL A 26 -4.27 2.33 4.01
N GLY A 27 -4.02 1.03 4.05
CA GLY A 27 -3.14 0.38 5.01
C GLY A 27 -2.04 -0.41 4.31
N CYS A 28 -0.88 -0.49 4.96
CA CYS A 28 0.26 -1.26 4.50
C CYS A 28 0.88 -2.01 5.69
N VAL A 29 1.21 -3.29 5.50
CA VAL A 29 2.00 -4.06 6.45
C VAL A 29 3.22 -4.66 5.76
N LEU A 30 4.36 -4.64 6.45
CA LEU A 30 5.59 -5.27 6.02
C LEU A 30 5.76 -6.57 6.80
N VAL A 31 6.03 -7.66 6.07
CA VAL A 31 6.16 -9.01 6.63
C VAL A 31 7.51 -9.60 6.27
N LYS A 32 8.18 -10.19 7.25
CA LYS A 32 9.45 -10.91 7.08
C LYS A 32 9.43 -12.15 7.96
N ASN A 33 9.80 -13.31 7.41
CA ASN A 33 9.81 -14.60 8.13
C ASN A 33 8.47 -14.88 8.85
N ASP A 34 7.36 -14.70 8.13
CA ASP A 34 5.98 -14.88 8.62
C ASP A 34 5.61 -14.04 9.85
N LYS A 35 6.30 -12.90 10.04
CA LYS A 35 6.02 -11.94 11.10
C LYS A 35 5.82 -10.57 10.52
N ILE A 36 4.80 -9.87 11.00
CA ILE A 36 4.63 -8.44 10.73
C ILE A 36 5.75 -7.71 11.45
N VAL A 37 6.56 -6.96 10.68
CA VAL A 37 7.72 -6.22 11.18
C VAL A 37 7.49 -4.72 11.19
N ALA A 38 6.50 -4.23 10.44
CA ALA A 38 6.04 -2.84 10.50
C ALA A 38 4.63 -2.70 9.89
N GLU A 39 3.96 -1.61 10.26
CA GLU A 39 2.60 -1.28 9.82
C GLU A 39 2.52 0.23 9.57
N GLY A 40 1.67 0.62 8.63
CA GLY A 40 1.42 2.02 8.30
C GLY A 40 0.04 2.23 7.69
N TYR A 41 -0.51 3.42 7.87
CA TYR A 41 -1.77 3.85 7.26
C TYR A 41 -1.66 5.27 6.73
N THR A 42 -2.55 5.64 5.80
CA THR A 42 -2.58 6.99 5.23
C THR A 42 -2.75 8.05 6.31
N GLN A 43 -1.84 9.02 6.38
CA GLN A 43 -1.92 10.14 7.30
C GLN A 43 -2.86 11.24 6.79
N ALA A 44 -3.05 12.28 7.61
CA ALA A 44 -3.83 13.46 7.21
C ALA A 44 -3.31 14.10 5.92
N VAL A 45 -4.15 14.90 5.26
CA VAL A 45 -3.81 15.58 4.00
C VAL A 45 -2.47 16.31 4.10
N GLY A 46 -1.55 15.99 3.18
CA GLY A 46 -0.18 16.52 3.16
C GLY A 46 0.85 15.68 3.94
N GLY A 47 0.40 14.67 4.68
CA GLY A 47 1.23 13.66 5.32
C GLY A 47 1.57 12.48 4.40
N ASN A 48 2.20 11.47 4.99
CA ASN A 48 2.68 10.28 4.29
C ASN A 48 1.54 9.30 3.94
N HIS A 49 1.74 8.56 2.86
CA HIS A 49 0.91 7.39 2.53
C HIS A 49 1.27 6.18 3.39
N ALA A 50 0.39 5.19 3.42
CA ALA A 50 0.54 3.99 4.23
C ALA A 50 1.87 3.26 4.01
N GLU A 51 2.34 3.17 2.77
CA GLU A 51 3.58 2.50 2.39
C GLU A 51 4.80 3.22 2.96
N VAL A 52 4.80 4.55 2.93
CA VAL A 52 5.87 5.37 3.48
C VAL A 52 5.90 5.25 5.00
N GLU A 53 4.74 5.28 5.67
CA GLU A 53 4.67 5.10 7.12
C GLU A 53 5.17 3.71 7.54
N ALA A 54 4.77 2.66 6.82
CA ALA A 54 5.24 1.31 7.11
C ALA A 54 6.76 1.17 6.94
N LEU A 55 7.34 1.81 5.92
CA LEU A 55 8.79 1.84 5.71
C LEU A 55 9.51 2.67 6.79
N ASN A 56 8.96 3.82 7.19
CA ASN A 56 9.53 4.65 8.27
C ASN A 56 9.52 3.94 9.63
N ALA A 57 8.50 3.12 9.89
CA ALA A 57 8.40 2.31 11.09
C ALA A 57 9.31 1.05 11.05
N TYR A 58 9.85 0.68 9.89
CA TYR A 58 10.69 -0.49 9.75
C TYR A 58 12.18 -0.19 9.90
N GLN A 59 12.83 -0.90 10.82
CA GLN A 59 14.28 -0.86 10.99
C GLN A 59 14.88 -2.18 10.49
N GLY A 60 15.48 -2.17 9.31
CA GLY A 60 16.15 -3.34 8.76
C GLY A 60 16.36 -3.29 7.26
N SER A 61 16.99 -4.34 6.72
CA SER A 61 17.13 -4.52 5.27
C SER A 61 15.84 -5.03 4.64
N ALA A 62 15.58 -4.63 3.40
CA ALA A 62 14.43 -5.10 2.61
C ALA A 62 14.49 -6.59 2.23
N GLU A 63 15.63 -7.26 2.46
CA GLU A 63 15.80 -8.66 2.11
C GLU A 63 14.76 -9.54 2.81
N GLY A 64 14.02 -10.33 2.02
CA GLY A 64 12.96 -11.20 2.51
C GLY A 64 11.69 -10.49 2.99
N VAL A 65 11.59 -9.17 2.83
CA VAL A 65 10.40 -8.40 3.20
C VAL A 65 9.38 -8.43 2.05
N THR A 66 8.13 -8.74 2.38
CA THR A 66 6.96 -8.60 1.51
C THR A 66 6.10 -7.45 2.02
N ALA A 67 5.68 -6.56 1.14
CA ALA A 67 4.69 -5.52 1.47
C ALA A 67 3.28 -5.99 1.09
N TYR A 68 2.31 -5.80 1.98
CA TYR A 68 0.89 -6.01 1.71
C TYR A 68 0.19 -4.66 1.82
N VAL A 69 -0.41 -4.20 0.73
CA VAL A 69 -1.03 -2.88 0.63
C VAL A 69 -2.48 -3.00 0.15
N THR A 70 -3.40 -2.30 0.80
CA THR A 70 -4.83 -2.45 0.48
C THR A 70 -5.20 -1.89 -0.89
N LEU A 71 -4.57 -0.78 -1.32
CA LEU A 71 -4.79 -0.15 -2.63
C LEU A 71 -3.50 -0.16 -3.45
N GLU A 72 -3.60 -0.16 -4.78
CA GLU A 72 -2.44 -0.03 -5.65
C GLU A 72 -1.55 1.17 -5.27
N PRO A 73 -0.23 0.96 -5.05
CA PRO A 73 0.69 2.05 -4.74
C PRO A 73 0.71 3.11 -5.83
N CYS A 74 0.67 4.39 -5.46
CA CYS A 74 0.59 5.47 -6.43
C CYS A 74 1.79 5.50 -7.39
N SER A 75 1.52 5.81 -8.66
CA SER A 75 2.49 5.83 -9.76
C SER A 75 3.07 7.20 -10.08
N PHE A 76 2.38 8.27 -9.68
CA PHE A 76 2.74 9.64 -9.99
C PHE A 76 3.47 10.31 -8.83
N VAL A 77 4.34 11.26 -9.17
CA VAL A 77 4.99 12.13 -8.19
C VAL A 77 4.04 13.28 -7.89
N GLY A 78 3.61 13.36 -6.64
CA GLY A 78 2.87 14.51 -6.11
C GLY A 78 3.82 15.44 -5.36
N ARG A 79 3.51 15.70 -4.09
CA ARG A 79 4.44 16.34 -3.15
C ARG A 79 5.51 15.37 -2.64
N THR A 80 5.21 14.08 -2.68
CA THR A 80 6.10 12.96 -2.30
C THR A 80 6.43 12.11 -3.52
N PRO A 81 7.55 11.35 -3.51
CA PRO A 81 7.83 10.35 -4.53
C PRO A 81 6.70 9.31 -4.63
N ALA A 82 6.49 8.77 -5.83
CA ALA A 82 5.52 7.72 -6.08
C ALA A 82 5.79 6.50 -5.17
N CYS A 83 4.77 6.01 -4.47
CA CYS A 83 4.92 4.92 -3.49
C CYS A 83 5.43 3.63 -4.14
N ALA A 84 5.02 3.35 -5.39
CA ALA A 84 5.56 2.25 -6.18
C ALA A 84 7.10 2.36 -6.36
N ARG A 85 7.62 3.57 -6.61
CA ARG A 85 9.07 3.80 -6.71
C ARG A 85 9.74 3.70 -5.35
N THR A 86 9.13 4.24 -4.29
CA THR A 86 9.69 4.18 -2.93
C THR A 86 9.87 2.74 -2.46
N LEU A 87 8.87 1.87 -2.65
CA LEU A 87 8.97 0.44 -2.32
C LEU A 87 10.10 -0.26 -3.09
N ALA A 88 10.19 0.00 -4.40
CA ALA A 88 11.23 -0.55 -5.26
C ALA A 88 12.63 -0.07 -4.85
N GLN A 89 12.79 1.24 -4.55
CA GLN A 89 14.04 1.84 -4.12
C GLN A 89 14.49 1.35 -2.74
N PHE A 90 13.55 1.08 -1.83
CA PHE A 90 13.86 0.45 -0.55
C PHE A 90 14.41 -0.97 -0.73
N GLY A 91 14.11 -1.62 -1.86
CA GLY A 91 14.59 -2.96 -2.20
C GLY A 91 13.59 -4.08 -1.93
N ILE A 92 12.31 -3.75 -1.70
CA ILE A 92 11.24 -4.75 -1.56
C ILE A 92 11.16 -5.57 -2.85
N LYS A 93 11.12 -6.90 -2.72
CA LYS A 93 11.07 -7.82 -3.87
C LYS A 93 9.71 -8.47 -4.11
N LYS A 94 8.78 -8.36 -3.16
CA LYS A 94 7.40 -8.83 -3.32
C LYS A 94 6.42 -7.81 -2.76
N VAL A 95 5.40 -7.46 -3.55
CA VAL A 95 4.28 -6.60 -3.14
C VAL A 95 2.98 -7.33 -3.43
N VAL A 96 2.10 -7.41 -2.43
CA VAL A 96 0.77 -7.99 -2.54
C VAL A 96 -0.25 -6.87 -2.40
N VAL A 97 -1.14 -6.75 -3.37
CA VAL A 97 -2.09 -5.63 -3.50
C VAL A 97 -3.51 -6.14 -3.35
N GLY A 98 -4.29 -5.45 -2.51
CA GLY A 98 -5.68 -5.80 -2.24
C GLY A 98 -6.60 -5.53 -3.44
N MET A 99 -6.56 -4.30 -3.96
CA MET A 99 -7.28 -3.90 -5.17
C MET A 99 -6.48 -2.92 -6.02
N LEU A 100 -6.75 -2.90 -7.33
CA LEU A 100 -6.26 -1.84 -8.21
C LEU A 100 -6.92 -0.51 -7.87
N ASP A 101 -6.20 0.58 -8.10
CA ASP A 101 -6.75 1.92 -7.94
C ASP A 101 -7.62 2.25 -9.16
N PRO A 102 -8.93 2.52 -9.00
CA PRO A 102 -9.80 2.84 -10.12
C PRO A 102 -9.49 4.21 -10.75
N ASP A 103 -8.69 5.06 -10.10
CA ASP A 103 -8.29 6.35 -10.66
C ASP A 103 -7.58 6.15 -12.02
N PRO A 104 -8.09 6.71 -13.13
CA PRO A 104 -7.48 6.56 -14.46
C PRO A 104 -6.03 7.04 -14.55
N ARG A 105 -5.61 7.91 -13.62
CA ARG A 105 -4.23 8.39 -13.50
C ARG A 105 -3.31 7.33 -12.92
N ASN A 106 -3.83 6.38 -12.15
CA ASN A 106 -3.06 5.36 -11.45
C ASN A 106 -3.29 3.95 -12.00
N ASN A 107 -4.54 3.50 -12.13
CA ASN A 107 -5.02 2.21 -12.67
C ASN A 107 -3.98 1.35 -13.42
N GLY A 108 -3.19 0.55 -12.69
CA GLY A 108 -2.18 -0.38 -13.18
C GLY A 108 -0.77 0.17 -13.40
N ARG A 109 -0.59 1.50 -13.45
CA ARG A 109 0.72 2.15 -13.66
C ARG A 109 1.64 1.98 -12.46
N GLY A 110 1.11 1.89 -11.24
CA GLY A 110 1.89 1.65 -10.03
C GLY A 110 2.45 0.23 -10.04
N ILE A 111 1.62 -0.73 -10.46
CA ILE A 111 2.01 -2.12 -10.70
C ILE A 111 3.11 -2.21 -11.76
N GLU A 112 2.98 -1.49 -12.88
CA GLU A 112 3.99 -1.48 -13.94
C GLU A 112 5.34 -0.97 -13.45
N ILE A 113 5.37 0.11 -12.65
CA ILE A 113 6.60 0.63 -12.05
C ILE A 113 7.29 -0.43 -11.20
N LEU A 114 6.53 -1.14 -10.35
CA LEU A 114 7.06 -2.22 -9.50
C LEU A 114 7.64 -3.36 -10.35
N LYS A 115 6.88 -3.83 -11.34
CA LYS A 115 7.33 -4.91 -12.24
C LYS A 115 8.59 -4.53 -13.02
N GLN A 116 8.66 -3.31 -13.54
CA GLN A 116 9.85 -2.81 -14.24
C GLN A 116 11.09 -2.73 -13.35
N ALA A 117 10.90 -2.53 -12.04
CA ALA A 117 11.97 -2.57 -11.05
C ALA A 117 12.33 -3.99 -10.57
N GLY A 118 11.73 -5.03 -11.16
CA GLY A 118 11.98 -6.43 -10.80
C GLY A 118 11.32 -6.86 -9.49
N VAL A 119 10.22 -6.22 -9.11
CA VAL A 119 9.39 -6.61 -7.96
C VAL A 119 8.33 -7.60 -8.42
N ASP A 120 8.16 -8.70 -7.69
CA ASP A 120 7.04 -9.64 -7.87
C ASP A 120 5.75 -9.03 -7.30
N VAL A 121 4.68 -9.01 -8.10
CA VAL A 121 3.43 -8.34 -7.72
C VAL A 121 2.24 -9.28 -7.84
N VAL A 122 1.60 -9.55 -6.70
CA VAL A 122 0.34 -10.28 -6.61
C VAL A 122 -0.79 -9.28 -6.40
N ILE A 123 -1.88 -9.42 -7.14
CA ILE A 123 -3.02 -8.50 -7.09
C ILE A 123 -4.26 -9.32 -6.80
N GLY A 124 -5.19 -8.75 -6.03
CA GLY A 124 -6.52 -9.30 -5.87
C GLY A 124 -6.75 -10.06 -4.55
N VAL A 125 -5.87 -9.87 -3.56
CA VAL A 125 -6.01 -10.54 -2.26
C VAL A 125 -7.05 -9.80 -1.42
N CYS A 126 -8.11 -10.49 -0.97
CA CYS A 126 -9.20 -9.89 -0.19
C CYS A 126 -9.87 -8.67 -0.86
N THR A 127 -9.92 -8.64 -2.20
CA THR A 127 -10.44 -7.49 -2.95
C THR A 127 -11.86 -7.11 -2.54
N GLU A 128 -12.74 -8.07 -2.27
CA GLU A 128 -14.12 -7.78 -1.87
C GLU A 128 -14.18 -6.98 -0.57
N GLN A 129 -13.44 -7.42 0.46
CA GLN A 129 -13.38 -6.75 1.76
C GLN A 129 -12.71 -5.37 1.65
N VAL A 130 -11.64 -5.29 0.87
CA VAL A 130 -10.91 -4.04 0.62
C VAL A 130 -11.79 -3.04 -0.12
N ALA A 131 -12.45 -3.46 -1.21
CA ALA A 131 -13.32 -2.60 -2.00
C ALA A 131 -14.54 -2.14 -1.20
N ALA A 132 -15.11 -2.99 -0.35
CA ALA A 132 -16.20 -2.61 0.54
C ALA A 132 -15.79 -1.50 1.53
N HIS A 133 -14.54 -1.51 2.02
CA HIS A 133 -14.05 -0.49 2.94
C HIS A 133 -13.58 0.79 2.25
N LEU A 134 -12.80 0.68 1.18
CA LEU A 134 -12.20 1.83 0.49
C LEU A 134 -13.18 2.51 -0.47
N GLY A 135 -14.12 1.75 -1.05
CA GLY A 135 -15.05 2.19 -2.10
C GLY A 135 -15.72 3.54 -1.85
N PRO A 136 -16.26 3.81 -0.64
CA PRO A 136 -16.87 5.10 -0.33
C PRO A 136 -15.92 6.30 -0.48
N TYR A 137 -14.60 6.10 -0.38
CA TYR A 137 -13.56 7.15 -0.39
C TYR A 137 -12.80 7.24 -1.72
N LEU A 138 -13.09 6.37 -2.68
CA LEU A 138 -12.48 6.38 -4.01
C LEU A 138 -13.24 7.33 -4.94
N ASN A 139 -12.54 7.89 -5.93
CA ASN A 139 -13.11 8.79 -6.95
C ASN A 139 -13.79 10.06 -6.40
N GLN A 140 -13.43 10.52 -5.20
CA GLN A 140 -13.94 11.78 -4.63
C GLN A 140 -13.18 13.04 -5.11
N SER A 141 -12.46 12.94 -6.22
CA SER A 141 -11.66 14.05 -6.81
C SER A 141 -12.47 14.92 -7.76
#